data_AF-A0A6B2TIC2-F1
#
_entry.id   AF-A0A6B2TIC2-F1
#
_cell.length_a   1.000
_cell.length_b   1.000
_cell.length_c   1.000
_cell.angle_alpha   90.00
_cell.angle_beta   90.00
_cell.angle_gamma   90.00
#
_symmetry.space_group_name_H-M   'P 1'
#
loop_
_entity.id
_entity.type
_entity.pdbx_description
1 polymer ?
#
loop_
_entity_poly.entity_id
_entity_poly.type
_entity_poly.pdbx_seq_one_letter_code
_entity_poly.pdbx_strand_id
1 'polypeptide(L)' 'LTHLGGHHHELDARLRPHLDRRRAHPGTDLLSVLCGAEIDGRPLSDEAVCGLVGSLLGGGGEATALAFASFLA' A
#
# COMPACT_ATOMS: atom_id res chain seq x y z
N LEU A 1 -15.40 -2.51 7.01
CA LEU A 1 -15.25 -2.90 5.58
C LEU A 1 -15.06 -1.70 4.63
N THR A 2 -15.33 -0.46 5.04
CA THR A 2 -15.16 0.78 4.25
C THR A 2 -13.74 1.07 3.76
N HIS A 3 -12.73 0.34 4.27
CA HIS A 3 -11.31 0.55 3.96
C HIS A 3 -10.74 -0.48 2.96
N LEU A 4 -11.51 -1.52 2.62
CA LEU A 4 -11.13 -2.53 1.63
C LEU A 4 -11.63 -2.10 0.25
N GLY A 5 -10.74 -1.58 -0.58
CA GLY A 5 -10.98 -1.40 -2.02
C GLY A 5 -11.50 -0.03 -2.49
N GLY A 6 -11.43 1.02 -1.67
CA GLY A 6 -11.71 2.39 -2.12
C GLY A 6 -10.50 3.03 -2.82
N HIS A 7 -10.73 3.80 -3.88
CA HIS A 7 -9.71 4.70 -4.44
C HIS A 7 -9.49 5.88 -3.51
N HIS A 8 -8.28 6.00 -2.97
CA HIS A 8 -7.92 7.03 -2.01
C HIS A 8 -7.13 8.13 -2.74
N HIS A 9 -7.82 9.01 -3.48
CA HIS A 9 -7.15 9.97 -4.38
C HIS A 9 -6.08 10.84 -3.68
N GLU A 10 -6.27 11.19 -2.40
CA GLU A 10 -5.25 11.89 -1.60
C GLU A 10 -4.04 11.02 -1.26
N LEU A 11 -4.27 9.74 -0.94
CA LEU A 11 -3.20 8.77 -0.69
C LEU A 11 -2.42 8.53 -1.98
N ASP A 12 -3.10 8.37 -3.11
CA ASP A 12 -2.47 8.17 -4.41
C ASP A 12 -1.56 9.34 -4.77
N ALA A 13 -2.05 10.57 -4.57
CA ALA A 13 -1.26 11.79 -4.76
C ALA A 13 -0.04 11.84 -3.82
N ARG A 14 -0.19 11.39 -2.57
CA ARG A 14 0.91 11.29 -1.61
C ARG A 14 1.93 10.23 -2.01
N LEU A 15 1.48 9.08 -2.52
CA LEU A 15 2.33 7.93 -2.85
C LEU A 15 3.09 8.11 -4.15
N ARG A 16 2.53 8.79 -5.15
CA ARG A 16 3.12 8.99 -6.48
C ARG A 16 4.62 9.33 -6.47
N PRO A 17 5.11 10.37 -5.76
CA PRO A 17 6.54 10.70 -5.74
C PRO A 17 7.41 9.61 -5.11
N HIS A 18 6.85 8.80 -4.20
CA HIS A 18 7.55 7.66 -3.63
C HIS A 18 7.66 6.52 -4.63
N LEU A 19 6.60 6.24 -5.39
CA LEU A 19 6.60 5.20 -6.44
C LEU A 19 7.64 5.53 -7.52
N ASP A 20 7.65 6.76 -8.02
CA ASP A 20 8.63 7.22 -9.03
C ASP A 20 10.07 7.00 -8.54
N ARG A 21 10.34 7.41 -7.29
CA ARG A 21 11.66 7.24 -6.67
C ARG A 21 12.04 5.78 -6.50
N ARG A 22 11.10 4.90 -6.12
CA ARG A 22 11.37 3.46 -5.91
C ARG A 22 11.53 2.69 -7.20
N ARG A 23 10.84 3.09 -8.28
CA ARG A 23 11.10 2.52 -9.60
C ARG A 23 12.47 2.91 -10.14
N ALA A 24 12.90 4.16 -9.93
CA ALA A 24 14.22 4.62 -10.36
C ALA A 24 15.36 4.05 -9.50
N HIS A 25 15.15 3.94 -8.18
CA HIS A 25 16.15 3.49 -7.21
C HIS A 25 15.50 2.57 -6.18
N PRO A 26 15.35 1.26 -6.49
CA PRO A 26 14.76 0.29 -5.57
C PRO A 26 15.58 0.15 -4.28
N GLY A 27 14.89 0.02 -3.16
CA GLY A 27 15.46 -0.30 -1.85
C GLY A 27 14.97 -1.66 -1.33
N THR A 28 15.07 -1.85 -0.01
CA THR A 28 14.62 -3.07 0.68
C THR A 28 13.26 -2.90 1.38
N ASP A 29 12.48 -1.89 0.97
CA ASP A 29 11.18 -1.57 1.57
C ASP A 29 10.00 -2.15 0.77
N LEU A 30 8.83 -2.20 1.41
CA LEU A 30 7.61 -2.74 0.80
C LEU A 30 7.25 -2.06 -0.53
N LEU A 31 7.41 -0.73 -0.63
CA LEU A 31 7.12 -0.03 -1.89
C LEU A 31 8.07 -0.47 -2.99
N SER A 32 9.34 -0.70 -2.68
CA SER A 32 10.33 -1.25 -3.62
C SER A 32 9.93 -2.64 -4.10
N VAL A 33 9.47 -3.50 -3.19
CA VAL A 33 8.96 -4.84 -3.53
C VAL A 33 7.76 -4.75 -4.45
N LEU A 34 6.77 -3.91 -4.15
CA LEU A 34 5.58 -3.74 -4.97
C LEU A 34 5.88 -3.10 -6.33
N CYS A 35 6.77 -2.10 -6.38
CA CYS A 35 7.19 -1.47 -7.62
C CYS A 35 7.96 -2.41 -8.56
N GLY A 36 8.66 -3.41 -8.01
CA GLY A 36 9.36 -4.44 -8.78
C GLY A 36 8.55 -5.72 -9.00
N ALA A 37 7.31 -5.79 -8.49
CA ALA A 37 6.46 -6.96 -8.65
C ALA A 37 5.83 -7.02 -10.04
N GLU A 38 5.66 -8.24 -10.54
CA GLU A 38 5.04 -8.52 -11.82
C GLU A 38 3.88 -9.53 -11.66
N ILE A 39 2.82 -9.33 -12.45
CA ILE A 39 1.73 -10.29 -12.64
C ILE A 39 1.70 -10.64 -14.13
N ASP A 40 1.77 -11.92 -14.45
CA ASP A 40 1.83 -12.41 -15.83
C ASP A 40 2.94 -11.74 -16.67
N GLY A 41 4.12 -11.54 -16.05
CA GLY A 41 5.28 -10.90 -16.67
C GLY A 41 5.12 -9.40 -16.95
N ARG A 42 4.11 -8.75 -16.35
CA ARG A 42 3.86 -7.31 -16.49
C ARG A 42 4.00 -6.61 -15.14
N PRO A 43 4.69 -5.46 -15.08
CA PRO A 43 4.82 -4.70 -13.84
C PRO A 43 3.46 -4.21 -13.35
N LEU A 44 3.31 -4.11 -12.02
CA LEU A 44 2.13 -3.51 -11.43
C LEU A 44 1.99 -2.03 -11.82
N SER A 45 0.76 -1.63 -12.16
CA SER A 45 0.43 -0.21 -12.39
C SER A 45 0.49 0.57 -11.08
N ASP A 46 0.67 1.90 -11.17
CA ASP A 46 0.61 2.77 -10.00
C ASP A 46 -0.69 2.63 -9.22
N GLU A 47 -1.79 2.51 -9.95
CA GLU A 47 -3.12 2.38 -9.38
C GLU A 47 -3.26 1.07 -8.59
N ALA A 48 -2.71 -0.03 -9.11
CA ALA A 48 -2.68 -1.31 -8.40
C ALA A 48 -1.79 -1.24 -7.14
N VAL A 49 -0.60 -0.63 -7.24
CA VAL A 49 0.30 -0.46 -6.09
C VAL A 49 -0.35 0.41 -5.01
N CYS A 50 -0.93 1.56 -5.38
CA CYS A 50 -1.64 2.43 -4.46
C CYS A 50 -2.85 1.74 -3.80
N GLY A 51 -3.62 0.97 -4.56
CA GLY A 51 -4.75 0.18 -4.03
C GLY A 51 -4.31 -0.87 -2.99
N LEU A 52 -3.19 -1.55 -3.25
CA LEU A 52 -2.59 -2.50 -2.30
C LEU A 52 -2.10 -1.79 -1.03
N VAL A 53 -1.40 -0.67 -1.18
CA VAL A 53 -0.92 0.12 -0.03
C VAL A 53 -2.09 0.66 0.79
N GLY A 54 -3.15 1.18 0.14
CA GLY A 54 -4.36 1.65 0.81
C GLY A 54 -5.06 0.53 1.59
N SER A 55 -5.17 -0.66 0.99
CA SER A 55 -5.75 -1.83 1.65
C SER A 55 -4.93 -2.26 2.88
N LEU A 56 -3.60 -2.23 2.79
CA LEU A 56 -2.72 -2.56 3.91
C LEU A 56 -2.81 -1.53 5.04
N LEU A 57 -2.81 -0.23 4.72
CA LEU A 57 -2.90 0.83 5.71
C LEU A 57 -4.25 0.81 6.42
N GLY A 58 -5.34 0.67 5.67
CA GLY A 58 -6.70 0.61 6.22
C GLY A 58 -6.92 -0.66 7.05
N GLY A 59 -6.76 -1.84 6.43
CA GLY A 59 -7.04 -3.12 7.07
C GLY A 59 -6.07 -3.46 8.19
N GLY A 60 -4.77 -3.24 7.97
CA GLY A 60 -3.73 -3.49 8.98
C GLY A 60 -3.83 -2.54 10.16
N GLY A 61 -4.13 -1.26 9.91
CA GLY A 61 -4.35 -0.26 10.96
C GLY A 61 -5.55 -0.60 11.84
N GLU A 62 -6.69 -0.91 11.23
CA GLU A 62 -7.92 -1.29 11.96
C GLU A 62 -7.70 -2.56 12.79
N ALA A 63 -7.17 -3.63 12.19
CA ALA A 63 -6.93 -4.89 12.89
C ALA A 63 -5.96 -4.72 14.08
N THR A 64 -4.89 -3.96 13.89
CA THR A 64 -3.91 -3.68 14.96
C THR A 64 -4.55 -2.88 16.09
N ALA A 65 -5.33 -1.84 15.77
CA ALA A 65 -6.02 -1.04 16.78
C ALA A 65 -6.98 -1.88 17.63
N LEU A 66 -7.77 -2.76 17.00
CA LEU A 66 -8.68 -3.67 17.69
C LEU A 66 -7.93 -4.68 18.57
N ALA A 67 -6.84 -5.25 18.06
CA ALA A 67 -6.02 -6.18 18.84
C ALA A 67 -5.43 -5.52 20.09
N PHE A 68 -4.90 -4.30 19.97
CA PHE A 68 -4.39 -3.55 21.11
C PHE A 68 -5.48 -3.17 22.10
N ALA A 69 -6.64 -2.70 21.61
CA ALA A 69 -7.79 -2.42 22.47
C ALA A 69 -8.24 -3.66 23.26
N SER A 70 -8.26 -4.83 22.62
CA SER A 70 -8.57 -6.08 23.32
C SER A 70 -7.50 -6.53 24.30
N PHE A 71 -6.22 -6.23 24.03
CA PHE A 71 -5.11 -6.66 24.88
C PHE A 71 -4.94 -5.79 26.13
N LEU A 72 -5.26 -4.49 26.03
CA LEU A 72 -5.10 -3.52 27.10
C LEU A 72 -6.34 -3.33 27.99
N ALA A 73 -7.45 -4.01 27.67
CA ALA A 73 -8.69 -4.03 28.46
C ALA A 73 -8.61 -5.04 29.61
#